data_AF-A0A1A9VIN5-F1
#
_entry.id   AF-A0A1A9VIN5-F1
#
_cell.length_a   1.000
_cell.length_b   1.000
_cell.length_c   1.000
_cell.angle_alpha   90.00
_cell.angle_beta   90.00
_cell.angle_gamma   90.00
#
_symmetry.space_group_name_H-M   'P 1'
#
loop_
_entity.id
_entity.type
_entity.pdbx_description
1 polymer ?
#
loop_
_entity_poly.entity_id
_entity_poly.type
_entity_poly.pdbx_seq_one_letter_code
_entity_poly.pdbx_strand_id
1 'polypeptide(L)'
;MSDELGLPKKVPHYIPLYGTKRVTFTTQKCSQIHIIFTKSLLANEGEEYEVTIVGGPKGKLRIQKKGTPDDATEISGNNFLKFNEFFIDLEDNTIAVGHTVFSAFYVSASYISAPYISLLYSKGFVANFMKVNCDDASSISCRLEFEEPIEFITPKDTSYHFVRLNSQDDLHFEVRCAGDARLLLTQTPEAVDPKYEIIIGGWGNTKSAIINSRQETIASISSPNILSERYFQKFKIAFENKAITLSGMNKALMCCVDENLPDFFFLGVRTGPNIAGTWKLSGPYDGYPEQIRRKHGSCAIHFRGPFCHAK
;
A
#
# COMPACT_ATOMS: atom_id res chain seq x y z
N MET A 1 -31.54 -14.04 27.37
CA MET A 1 -30.08 -14.15 27.21
C MET A 1 -29.81 -14.06 25.73
N SER A 2 -29.63 -12.83 25.25
CA SER A 2 -29.29 -12.50 23.87
C SER A 2 -27.77 -12.52 23.75
N ASP A 3 -27.26 -13.44 22.95
CA ASP A 3 -25.85 -13.51 22.57
C ASP A 3 -25.46 -12.19 21.88
N GLU A 4 -24.54 -11.46 22.50
CA GLU A 4 -23.84 -10.36 21.83
C GLU A 4 -23.11 -10.94 20.62
N LEU A 5 -23.58 -10.57 19.43
CA LEU A 5 -22.85 -10.69 18.18
C LEU A 5 -21.49 -10.02 18.37
N GLY A 6 -20.47 -10.85 18.63
CA GLY A 6 -19.09 -10.43 18.73
C GLY A 6 -18.69 -9.73 17.45
N LEU A 7 -18.60 -8.40 17.52
CA LEU A 7 -17.90 -7.58 16.55
C LEU A 7 -16.57 -8.25 16.20
N PRO A 8 -16.20 -8.37 14.91
CA PRO A 8 -14.94 -8.98 14.55
C PRO A 8 -13.81 -8.25 15.27
N LYS A 9 -13.10 -8.96 16.15
CA LYS A 9 -11.87 -8.46 16.78
C LYS A 9 -10.99 -7.95 15.65
N LYS A 10 -10.74 -6.63 15.61
CA LYS A 10 -9.90 -5.98 14.58
C LYS A 10 -8.64 -6.81 14.41
N VAL A 11 -8.52 -7.50 13.27
CA VAL A 11 -7.31 -8.22 12.91
C VAL A 11 -6.18 -7.20 12.98
N PRO A 12 -5.05 -7.49 13.65
CA PRO A 12 -3.93 -6.55 13.67
C PRO A 12 -3.44 -6.32 12.24
N HIS A 13 -3.65 -5.11 11.72
CA HIS A 13 -3.27 -4.77 10.34
C HIS A 13 -1.77 -4.45 10.32
N TYR A 14 -0.97 -5.37 9.80
CA TYR A 14 0.42 -5.09 9.45
C TYR A 14 0.46 -4.42 8.07
N ILE A 15 1.19 -3.31 7.98
CA ILE A 15 1.44 -2.51 6.80
C ILE A 15 2.80 -2.93 6.26
N PRO A 16 2.89 -3.67 5.17
CA PRO A 16 4.18 -3.99 4.62
C PRO A 16 4.82 -2.76 3.99
N LEU A 17 6.14 -2.62 4.16
CA LEU A 17 6.92 -1.43 3.85
C LEU A 17 7.74 -1.57 2.58
N TYR A 18 8.25 -2.76 2.26
CA TYR A 18 8.98 -3.07 1.00
C TYR A 18 9.95 -1.98 0.52
N GLY A 19 10.90 -1.57 1.37
CA GLY A 19 11.88 -0.55 0.99
C GLY A 19 11.38 0.90 1.09
N THR A 20 10.14 1.11 1.54
CA THR A 20 9.67 2.43 1.98
C THR A 20 10.61 2.96 3.05
N LYS A 21 11.27 4.08 2.75
CA LYS A 21 12.22 4.73 3.65
C LYS A 21 11.54 5.74 4.58
N ARG A 22 10.42 6.32 4.17
CA ARG A 22 9.67 7.28 4.97
C ARG A 22 8.19 6.93 5.03
N VAL A 23 7.66 6.91 6.24
CA VAL A 23 6.23 6.72 6.49
C VAL A 23 5.69 7.95 7.18
N THR A 24 4.73 8.65 6.58
CA THR A 24 4.02 9.75 7.21
C THR A 24 2.67 9.26 7.74
N PHE A 25 2.22 9.77 8.88
CA PHE A 25 0.90 9.41 9.40
C PHE A 25 0.28 10.54 10.19
N THR A 26 -1.04 10.63 10.08
CA THR A 26 -1.85 11.60 10.81
C THR A 26 -2.78 10.90 11.78
N THR A 27 -3.07 11.60 12.88
CA THR A 27 -3.81 11.05 14.03
C THR A 27 -4.82 12.11 14.44
N GLN A 28 -6.10 11.75 14.56
CA GLN A 28 -7.13 12.77 14.83
C GLN A 28 -7.63 12.74 16.26
N LYS A 29 -7.55 11.60 16.96
CA LYS A 29 -7.93 11.43 18.37
C LYS A 29 -7.21 10.21 18.94
N CYS A 30 -6.02 10.39 19.49
CA CYS A 30 -5.23 9.33 20.14
C CYS A 30 -4.62 9.89 21.41
N SER A 31 -4.64 9.13 22.52
CA SER A 31 -3.79 9.44 23.68
C SER A 31 -2.46 8.69 23.63
N GLN A 32 -2.41 7.58 22.89
CA GLN A 32 -1.23 6.78 22.72
C GLN A 32 -1.22 6.06 21.37
N ILE A 33 -0.05 6.03 20.75
CA ILE A 33 0.23 5.32 19.51
C ILE A 33 1.34 4.32 19.76
N HIS A 34 1.14 3.10 19.30
CA HIS A 34 2.11 2.02 19.31
C HIS A 34 2.35 1.53 17.90
N ILE A 35 3.60 1.57 17.47
CA ILE A 35 4.03 1.15 16.15
C ILE A 35 5.01 0.01 16.33
N ILE A 36 4.85 -1.08 15.57
CA ILE A 36 5.74 -2.24 15.61
C ILE A 36 6.30 -2.45 14.22
N PHE A 37 7.62 -2.48 14.08
CA PHE A 37 8.34 -2.87 12.89
C PHE A 37 8.82 -4.31 13.03
N THR A 38 8.59 -5.13 12.01
CA THR A 38 9.06 -6.52 11.96
C THR A 38 9.51 -6.91 10.56
N LYS A 39 10.41 -7.89 10.48
CA LYS A 39 10.85 -8.50 9.23
C LYS A 39 9.86 -9.54 8.69
N SER A 40 9.11 -10.22 9.56
CA SER A 40 8.25 -11.35 9.22
C SER A 40 6.91 -11.28 9.94
N LEU A 41 5.87 -11.80 9.31
CA LEU A 41 4.55 -11.99 9.94
C LEU A 41 4.39 -13.33 10.64
N LEU A 42 5.38 -14.24 10.49
CA LEU A 42 5.38 -15.52 11.17
C LEU A 42 5.55 -15.31 12.69
N ALA A 43 4.62 -15.87 13.47
CA ALA A 43 4.62 -15.71 14.92
C ALA A 43 5.93 -16.25 15.53
N ASN A 44 6.52 -15.48 16.45
CA ASN A 44 7.74 -15.81 17.20
C ASN A 44 9.04 -15.91 16.37
N GLU A 45 9.04 -15.44 15.12
CA GLU A 45 10.24 -15.43 14.29
C GLU A 45 10.63 -14.00 13.90
N GLY A 46 11.68 -13.50 14.53
CA GLY A 46 12.38 -12.31 14.06
C GLY A 46 12.48 -11.18 15.08
N GLU A 47 13.45 -10.33 14.83
CA GLU A 47 13.65 -9.08 15.54
C GLU A 47 12.50 -8.10 15.27
N GLU A 48 12.00 -7.47 16.32
CA GLU A 48 10.97 -6.43 16.24
C GLU A 48 11.44 -5.16 16.93
N TYR A 49 11.05 -4.01 16.38
CA TYR A 49 11.25 -2.71 16.99
C TYR A 49 9.90 -2.06 17.26
N GLU A 50 9.79 -1.31 18.33
CA GLU A 50 8.57 -0.60 18.67
C GLU A 50 8.81 0.88 18.91
N VAL A 51 7.84 1.68 18.47
CA VAL A 51 7.75 3.12 18.71
C VAL A 51 6.50 3.37 19.54
N THR A 52 6.65 4.06 20.66
CA THR A 52 5.55 4.51 21.50
C THR A 52 5.49 6.03 21.52
N ILE A 53 4.34 6.59 21.16
CA ILE A 53 4.07 8.04 21.22
C ILE A 53 2.91 8.25 22.18
N VAL A 54 3.12 8.99 23.27
CA VAL A 54 2.09 9.30 24.27
C VAL A 54 1.87 10.79 24.34
N GLY A 55 0.61 11.20 24.30
CA GLY A 55 0.19 12.58 24.47
C GLY A 55 0.07 13.03 25.92
N GLY A 56 -0.33 14.28 26.10
CA GLY A 56 -0.60 14.89 27.40
C GLY A 56 0.63 15.51 28.09
N PRO A 57 0.45 16.04 29.32
CA PRO A 57 1.48 16.81 30.04
C PRO A 57 2.71 16.01 30.45
N LYS A 58 2.56 14.68 30.57
CA LYS A 58 3.64 13.71 30.83
C LYS A 58 3.83 12.79 29.63
N GLY A 59 3.64 13.34 28.43
CA GLY A 59 3.84 12.59 27.19
C GLY A 59 5.27 12.09 27.08
N LYS A 60 5.41 11.00 26.35
CA LYS A 60 6.68 10.32 26.10
C LYS A 60 6.76 9.90 24.63
N LEU A 61 7.96 9.97 24.08
CA LEU A 61 8.28 9.42 22.77
C LEU A 61 9.43 8.46 22.98
N ARG A 62 9.24 7.19 22.59
CA ARG A 62 10.16 6.10 22.87
C ARG A 62 10.33 5.21 21.66
N ILE A 63 11.56 4.81 21.35
CA ILE A 63 11.89 3.76 20.39
C ILE A 63 12.68 2.70 21.14
N GLN A 64 12.34 1.41 20.96
CA GLN A 64 13.12 0.32 21.51
C GLN A 64 13.11 -0.91 20.61
N LYS A 65 14.08 -1.79 20.79
CA LYS A 65 13.96 -3.18 20.35
C LYS A 65 13.01 -3.92 21.30
N LYS A 66 12.05 -4.64 20.74
CA LYS A 66 11.02 -5.33 21.52
C LYS A 66 11.65 -6.49 22.30
N GLY A 67 11.29 -6.61 23.58
CA GLY A 67 11.84 -7.62 24.48
C GLY A 67 13.17 -7.25 25.14
N THR A 68 13.75 -6.09 24.81
CA THR A 68 14.97 -5.55 25.44
C THR A 68 14.72 -4.13 25.94
N PRO A 69 14.08 -3.96 27.12
CA PRO A 69 13.67 -2.65 27.63
C PRO A 69 14.80 -1.66 27.87
N ASP A 70 16.00 -2.19 28.13
CA ASP A 70 17.21 -1.41 28.46
C ASP A 70 17.84 -0.73 27.23
N ASP A 71 17.56 -1.22 26.01
CA ASP A 71 18.03 -0.65 24.75
C ASP A 71 16.96 0.27 24.13
N ALA A 72 16.49 1.23 24.93
CA ALA A 72 15.48 2.20 24.52
C ALA A 72 16.06 3.61 24.43
N THR A 73 15.68 4.33 23.37
CA THR A 73 15.84 5.78 23.29
C THR A 73 14.51 6.43 23.64
N GLU A 74 14.49 7.28 24.67
CA GLU A 74 13.28 7.93 25.17
C GLU A 74 13.49 9.41 25.44
N ILE A 75 12.48 10.21 25.12
CA ILE A 75 12.33 11.57 25.61
C ILE A 75 10.96 11.74 26.28
N SER A 76 10.94 12.52 27.37
CA SER A 76 9.74 12.81 28.17
C SER A 76 9.53 14.31 28.28
N GLY A 77 8.28 14.75 28.47
CA GLY A 77 7.96 16.13 28.88
C GLY A 77 7.22 17.00 27.86
N ASN A 78 6.86 16.46 26.70
CA ASN A 78 6.04 17.16 25.70
C ASN A 78 4.73 16.44 25.45
N ASN A 79 3.67 17.19 25.11
CA ASN A 79 2.48 16.60 24.50
C ASN A 79 2.77 16.29 23.02
N PHE A 80 3.46 15.18 22.75
CA PHE A 80 3.87 14.81 21.39
C PHE A 80 2.69 14.73 20.43
N LEU A 81 1.53 14.23 20.86
CA LEU A 81 0.32 14.12 20.03
C LEU A 81 -0.39 15.46 19.76
N LYS A 82 0.16 16.60 20.20
CA LYS A 82 -0.27 17.92 19.72
C LYS A 82 0.09 18.12 18.24
N PHE A 83 1.06 17.36 17.72
CA PHE A 83 1.39 17.37 16.29
C PHE A 83 0.42 16.47 15.53
N ASN A 84 -0.14 16.99 14.44
CA ASN A 84 -1.18 16.29 13.67
C ASN A 84 -0.59 15.33 12.62
N GLU A 85 0.67 15.52 12.25
CA GLU A 85 1.37 14.72 11.24
C GLU A 85 2.78 14.36 11.72
N PHE A 86 3.05 13.06 11.77
CA PHE A 86 4.33 12.47 12.14
C PHE A 86 4.98 11.82 10.93
N PHE A 87 6.30 11.67 11.00
CA PHE A 87 7.04 10.82 10.07
C PHE A 87 7.91 9.81 10.81
N ILE A 88 8.17 8.70 10.14
CA ILE A 88 9.17 7.70 10.53
C ILE A 88 10.12 7.51 9.36
N ASP A 89 11.40 7.68 9.63
CA ASP A 89 12.47 7.39 8.68
C ASP A 89 13.14 6.06 9.01
N LEU A 90 13.37 5.27 7.97
CA LEU A 90 13.94 3.93 7.96
C LEU A 90 15.19 3.94 7.07
N GLU A 91 16.13 4.83 7.37
CA GLU A 91 17.35 5.04 6.59
C GLU A 91 18.60 4.70 7.41
N ASP A 92 19.67 4.29 6.73
CA ASP A 92 21.00 4.10 7.33
C ASP A 92 21.01 3.26 8.61
N ASN A 93 20.21 2.19 8.61
CA ASN A 93 20.02 1.29 9.75
C ASN A 93 19.38 1.94 10.99
N THR A 94 18.60 2.99 10.78
CA THR A 94 18.02 3.81 11.86
C THR A 94 16.50 3.83 11.73
N ILE A 95 15.80 3.74 12.86
CA ILE A 95 14.39 4.17 12.99
C ILE A 95 14.44 5.55 13.63
N ALA A 96 14.00 6.58 12.90
CA ALA A 96 13.91 7.94 13.44
C ALA A 96 12.47 8.43 13.41
N VAL A 97 12.05 9.18 14.43
CA VAL A 97 10.68 9.66 14.57
C VAL A 97 10.69 11.18 14.70
N GLY A 98 9.88 11.84 13.88
CA GLY A 98 9.71 13.30 13.93
C GLY A 98 8.31 13.73 13.54
N HIS A 99 8.15 15.02 13.26
CA HIS A 99 6.88 15.60 12.84
C HIS A 99 7.04 16.53 11.66
N THR A 100 5.95 16.72 10.92
CA THR A 100 5.90 17.73 9.87
C THR A 100 5.46 19.07 10.47
N VAL A 101 6.17 20.14 10.12
CA VAL A 101 5.80 21.50 10.52
C VAL A 101 5.12 22.19 9.34
N PHE A 102 3.90 22.68 9.58
CA PHE A 102 3.20 23.52 8.62
C PHE A 102 3.54 25.00 8.85
N SER A 103 4.12 25.66 7.86
CA SER A 103 4.36 27.11 7.92
C SER A 103 3.13 27.87 7.47
N ALA A 104 2.46 28.57 8.40
CA ALA A 104 1.32 29.43 8.06
C ALA A 104 1.69 30.62 7.16
N PHE A 105 2.99 30.95 7.03
CA PHE A 105 3.48 32.06 6.20
C PHE A 105 3.61 31.69 4.72
N TYR A 106 3.76 30.40 4.42
CA TYR A 106 3.85 29.87 3.05
C TYR A 106 2.78 28.80 2.92
N VAL A 107 1.61 29.19 2.39
CA VAL A 107 0.34 28.42 2.33
C VAL A 107 0.45 27.09 1.56
N SER A 108 1.65 26.71 1.10
CA SER A 108 1.94 25.48 0.37
C SER A 108 3.26 24.79 0.75
N ALA A 109 3.92 25.16 1.85
CA ALA A 109 5.20 24.56 2.24
C ALA A 109 5.15 23.91 3.64
N SER A 110 5.10 22.59 3.67
CA SER A 110 5.40 21.76 4.83
C SER A 110 6.90 21.46 4.86
N TYR A 111 7.55 21.64 6.01
CA TYR A 111 8.96 21.27 6.19
C TYR A 111 9.07 20.15 7.22
N ILE A 112 9.89 19.16 6.91
CA ILE A 112 10.18 18.02 7.78
C ILE A 112 11.09 18.51 8.92
N SER A 113 10.69 18.28 10.17
CA SER A 113 11.54 18.63 11.31
C SER A 113 12.78 17.74 11.35
N ALA A 114 13.83 18.16 12.05
CA ALA A 114 14.81 17.18 12.54
C ALA A 114 14.07 16.11 13.37
N PRO A 115 14.47 14.83 13.29
CA PRO A 115 13.85 13.79 14.09
C PRO A 115 14.05 14.09 15.59
N TYR A 116 13.04 13.79 16.40
CA TYR A 116 13.10 13.96 17.84
C TYR A 116 14.06 12.97 18.48
N ILE A 117 13.92 11.71 18.09
CA ILE A 117 14.74 10.60 18.55
C ILE A 117 14.97 9.63 17.40
N SER A 118 16.06 8.89 17.52
CA SER A 118 16.41 7.83 16.60
C SER A 118 17.04 6.66 17.34
N LEU A 119 16.93 5.47 16.77
CA LEU A 119 17.55 4.25 17.29
C LEU A 119 18.16 3.46 16.13
N LEU A 120 19.41 3.03 16.29
CA LEU A 120 20.06 2.10 15.37
C LEU A 120 19.47 0.70 15.56
N TYR A 121 19.00 0.08 14.49
CA TYR A 121 18.61 -1.32 14.52
C TYR A 121 19.79 -2.25 14.21
N SER A 122 19.65 -3.53 14.55
CA SER A 122 20.72 -4.53 14.38
C SER A 122 21.12 -4.67 12.91
N LYS A 123 22.41 -4.88 12.68
CA LYS A 123 22.96 -5.06 11.33
C LYS A 123 22.23 -6.20 10.59
N GLY A 124 21.60 -5.87 9.46
CA GLY A 124 20.86 -6.84 8.63
C GLY A 124 19.36 -6.97 8.95
N PHE A 125 18.86 -6.24 9.94
CA PHE A 125 17.41 -6.05 10.08
C PHE A 125 16.88 -5.24 8.89
N VAL A 126 15.68 -5.60 8.44
CA VAL A 126 14.93 -4.88 7.42
C VAL A 126 13.48 -4.82 7.91
N ALA A 127 12.95 -3.62 8.09
CA ALA A 127 11.56 -3.40 8.44
C ALA A 127 10.68 -3.70 7.22
N ASN A 128 10.21 -4.94 7.12
CA ASN A 128 9.33 -5.35 6.02
C ASN A 128 7.87 -5.04 6.33
N PHE A 129 7.50 -4.98 7.60
CA PHE A 129 6.12 -4.77 8.05
C PHE A 129 6.07 -3.80 9.22
N MET A 130 5.03 -2.99 9.26
CA MET A 130 4.74 -1.98 10.27
C MET A 130 3.30 -2.16 10.76
N LYS A 131 3.08 -2.47 12.02
CA LYS A 131 1.75 -2.46 12.62
C LYS A 131 1.57 -1.17 13.39
N VAL A 132 0.40 -0.54 13.26
CA VAL A 132 0.08 0.70 13.98
C VAL A 132 -1.19 0.48 14.80
N ASN A 133 -1.10 0.73 16.10
CA ASN A 133 -2.21 0.70 17.04
C ASN A 133 -2.38 2.09 17.66
N CYS A 134 -3.61 2.58 17.73
CA CYS A 134 -3.98 3.70 18.60
C CYS A 134 -5.08 3.25 19.56
N ASP A 135 -5.04 3.75 20.78
CA ASP A 135 -5.97 3.44 21.86
C ASP A 135 -7.40 3.89 21.57
N ASP A 136 -7.55 5.05 20.93
CA ASP A 136 -8.82 5.50 20.37
C ASP A 136 -8.94 5.11 18.90
N ALA A 137 -9.81 4.14 18.63
CA ALA A 137 -10.00 3.48 17.33
C ALA A 137 -10.38 4.38 16.13
N SER A 138 -10.40 5.71 16.28
CA SER A 138 -10.69 6.70 15.26
C SER A 138 -9.47 7.02 14.40
N SER A 139 -9.35 6.24 13.31
CA SER A 139 -8.64 6.55 12.07
C SER A 139 -7.23 7.16 12.21
N ILE A 140 -6.22 6.28 12.25
CA ILE A 140 -4.88 6.66 11.80
C ILE A 140 -4.88 6.58 10.28
N SER A 141 -4.50 7.67 9.62
CA SER A 141 -4.23 7.66 8.18
C SER A 141 -2.72 7.63 7.98
N CYS A 142 -2.19 6.48 7.59
CA CYS A 142 -0.80 6.33 7.16
C CYS A 142 -0.70 6.61 5.67
N ARG A 143 0.25 7.45 5.28
CA ARG A 143 0.67 7.70 3.90
C ARG A 143 2.08 7.14 3.75
N LEU A 144 2.22 6.18 2.84
CA LEU A 144 3.54 5.69 2.42
C LEU A 144 3.96 6.52 1.22
N GLU A 145 5.09 7.22 1.35
CA GLU A 145 5.68 7.97 0.25
C GLU A 145 6.78 7.12 -0.40
N PHE A 146 6.66 6.93 -1.72
CA PHE A 146 7.68 6.25 -2.51
C PHE A 146 8.57 7.31 -3.15
N GLU A 147 9.72 7.60 -2.55
CA GLU A 147 10.72 8.48 -3.18
C GLU A 147 11.28 7.85 -4.47
N GLU A 148 11.37 6.52 -4.50
CA GLU A 148 11.75 5.73 -5.65
C GLU A 148 10.77 4.57 -5.85
N PRO A 149 10.61 4.06 -7.09
CA PRO A 149 9.81 2.86 -7.31
C PRO A 149 10.33 1.69 -6.47
N ILE A 150 9.42 0.97 -5.82
CA ILE A 150 9.77 -0.29 -5.17
C ILE A 150 10.07 -1.31 -6.26
N GLU A 151 11.31 -1.81 -6.29
CA GLU A 151 11.71 -2.90 -7.16
C GLU A 151 11.71 -4.24 -6.43
N PHE A 152 11.10 -5.26 -7.03
CA PHE A 152 11.21 -6.64 -6.55
C PHE A 152 11.13 -7.64 -7.70
N ILE A 153 11.54 -8.87 -7.40
CA ILE A 153 11.57 -9.99 -8.33
C ILE A 153 10.52 -11.00 -7.87
N THR A 154 9.65 -11.41 -8.78
CA THR A 154 8.76 -12.55 -8.56
C THR A 154 9.46 -13.81 -9.11
N PRO A 155 9.70 -14.83 -8.26
CA PRO A 155 10.35 -16.07 -8.68
C PRO A 155 9.45 -16.90 -9.61
N LYS A 156 10.00 -18.00 -10.11
CA LYS A 156 9.30 -18.98 -10.97
C LYS A 156 8.34 -19.88 -10.18
N ASP A 157 7.51 -19.31 -9.32
CA ASP A 157 6.54 -20.04 -8.49
C ASP A 157 5.14 -19.39 -8.51
N THR A 158 4.31 -19.70 -7.52
CA THR A 158 2.91 -19.23 -7.43
C THR A 158 2.63 -18.36 -6.21
N SER A 159 3.67 -17.99 -5.46
CA SER A 159 3.54 -17.15 -4.28
C SER A 159 3.27 -15.68 -4.68
N TYR A 160 2.38 -15.02 -3.96
CA TYR A 160 2.15 -13.59 -4.11
C TYR A 160 3.06 -12.80 -3.19
N HIS A 161 3.63 -11.73 -3.71
CA HIS A 161 4.21 -10.66 -2.92
C HIS A 161 3.15 -9.60 -2.74
N PHE A 162 2.63 -9.43 -1.53
CA PHE A 162 1.62 -8.41 -1.25
C PHE A 162 2.27 -7.05 -1.09
N VAL A 163 1.54 -5.96 -1.31
CA VAL A 163 1.90 -4.56 -1.00
C VAL A 163 0.63 -3.88 -0.52
N ARG A 164 0.72 -3.00 0.48
CA ARG A 164 -0.47 -2.25 0.92
C ARG A 164 -0.79 -1.14 -0.06
N LEU A 165 -2.06 -1.05 -0.43
CA LEU A 165 -2.59 0.07 -1.20
C LEU A 165 -2.81 1.25 -0.25
N ASN A 166 -2.32 2.42 -0.62
CA ASN A 166 -2.61 3.67 0.07
C ASN A 166 -4.09 4.04 -0.12
N SER A 167 -4.57 5.10 0.54
CA SER A 167 -5.91 5.67 0.31
C SER A 167 -6.09 6.30 -1.09
N GLN A 168 -5.27 5.91 -2.06
CA GLN A 168 -5.33 6.36 -3.43
C GLN A 168 -6.01 5.29 -4.25
N ASP A 169 -6.92 5.72 -5.11
CA ASP A 169 -7.72 4.81 -5.91
C ASP A 169 -6.98 4.35 -7.17
N ASP A 170 -5.69 4.63 -7.29
CA ASP A 170 -4.84 4.16 -8.38
C ASP A 170 -3.42 3.80 -7.98
N LEU A 171 -2.79 2.97 -8.82
CA LEU A 171 -1.40 2.56 -8.68
C LEU A 171 -0.76 2.40 -10.06
N HIS A 172 0.43 2.96 -10.21
CA HIS A 172 1.27 2.79 -11.40
C HIS A 172 2.31 1.70 -11.17
N PHE A 173 2.54 0.88 -12.19
CA PHE A 173 3.60 -0.11 -12.13
C PHE A 173 4.20 -0.41 -13.47
N GLU A 174 5.42 -0.94 -13.43
CA GLU A 174 6.12 -1.49 -14.57
C GLU A 174 6.43 -2.96 -14.32
N VAL A 175 6.33 -3.78 -15.35
CA VAL A 175 6.68 -5.21 -15.28
C VAL A 175 7.46 -5.63 -16.51
N ARG A 176 8.51 -6.41 -16.29
CA ARG A 176 9.29 -7.09 -17.33
C ARG A 176 9.24 -8.60 -17.08
N CYS A 177 8.54 -9.32 -17.93
CA CYS A 177 8.40 -10.77 -17.91
C CYS A 177 7.92 -11.29 -19.28
N ALA A 178 8.06 -12.60 -19.52
CA ALA A 178 7.65 -13.22 -20.78
C ALA A 178 6.12 -13.27 -20.98
N GLY A 179 5.34 -13.14 -19.91
CA GLY A 179 3.88 -13.24 -19.92
C GLY A 179 3.30 -13.47 -18.53
N ASP A 180 1.98 -13.57 -18.45
CA ASP A 180 1.20 -13.96 -17.27
C ASP A 180 1.56 -13.16 -16.00
N ALA A 181 1.61 -11.83 -16.12
CA ALA A 181 1.73 -10.94 -14.97
C ALA A 181 0.38 -10.87 -14.26
N ARG A 182 0.38 -11.05 -12.94
CA ARG A 182 -0.85 -11.19 -12.15
C ARG A 182 -0.83 -10.27 -10.94
N LEU A 183 -1.94 -9.56 -10.78
CA LEU A 183 -2.20 -8.63 -9.70
C LEU A 183 -3.44 -9.12 -8.95
N LEU A 184 -3.39 -9.17 -7.63
CA LEU A 184 -4.46 -9.67 -6.78
C LEU A 184 -4.87 -8.59 -5.79
N LEU A 185 -6.10 -8.08 -5.92
CA LEU A 185 -6.67 -7.09 -5.03
C LEU A 185 -7.42 -7.79 -3.88
N THR A 186 -7.03 -7.50 -2.65
CA THR A 186 -7.53 -8.18 -1.43
C THR A 186 -7.67 -7.22 -0.24
N GLN A 187 -8.40 -7.66 0.79
CA GLN A 187 -8.51 -6.95 2.09
C GLN A 187 -7.38 -7.30 3.06
N THR A 188 -6.72 -8.43 2.88
CA THR A 188 -5.61 -8.93 3.71
C THR A 188 -4.41 -9.27 2.83
N PRO A 189 -3.18 -9.36 3.36
CA PRO A 189 -2.00 -9.78 2.58
C PRO A 189 -1.98 -11.30 2.34
N GLU A 190 -3.13 -11.87 2.03
CA GLU A 190 -3.35 -13.30 1.78
C GLU A 190 -4.29 -13.48 0.59
N ALA A 191 -4.16 -14.59 -0.14
CA ALA A 191 -4.96 -14.88 -1.32
C ALA A 191 -6.37 -15.43 -0.98
N VAL A 192 -7.07 -14.75 -0.07
CA VAL A 192 -8.39 -15.13 0.47
C VAL A 192 -9.50 -14.21 -0.03
N ASP A 193 -10.72 -14.71 -0.03
CA ASP A 193 -11.89 -13.95 -0.48
C ASP A 193 -12.32 -12.89 0.56
N PRO A 194 -12.88 -11.75 0.12
CA PRO A 194 -13.15 -11.37 -1.27
C PRO A 194 -11.87 -10.91 -2.01
N LYS A 195 -11.68 -11.38 -3.25
CA LYS A 195 -10.50 -11.07 -4.07
C LYS A 195 -10.83 -10.88 -5.54
N TYR A 196 -10.03 -10.06 -6.20
CA TYR A 196 -10.11 -9.85 -7.65
C TYR A 196 -8.71 -9.97 -8.25
N GLU A 197 -8.57 -10.84 -9.24
CA GLU A 197 -7.31 -11.07 -9.93
C GLU A 197 -7.33 -10.41 -11.31
N ILE A 198 -6.33 -9.57 -11.58
CA ILE A 198 -6.06 -8.99 -12.89
C ILE A 198 -4.90 -9.78 -13.50
N ILE A 199 -5.17 -10.43 -14.63
CA ILE A 199 -4.19 -11.17 -15.42
C ILE A 199 -3.85 -10.32 -16.65
N ILE A 200 -2.56 -10.05 -16.86
CA ILE A 200 -2.04 -9.31 -18.00
C ILE A 200 -1.16 -10.26 -18.82
N GLY A 201 -1.42 -10.35 -20.12
CA GLY A 201 -0.67 -11.23 -21.01
C GLY A 201 -0.73 -12.71 -20.59
N GLY A 202 -1.88 -13.17 -20.09
CA GLY A 202 -2.16 -14.58 -19.88
C GLY A 202 -2.31 -15.34 -21.20
N TRP A 203 -2.56 -16.66 -21.11
CA TRP A 203 -2.76 -17.55 -22.26
C TRP A 203 -1.66 -17.41 -23.33
N GLY A 204 -0.40 -17.44 -22.90
CA GLY A 204 0.74 -17.26 -23.80
C GLY A 204 0.91 -15.83 -24.28
N ASN A 205 0.69 -14.83 -23.42
CA ASN A 205 0.81 -13.41 -23.75
C ASN A 205 -0.16 -12.97 -24.85
N THR A 206 -1.37 -13.54 -24.87
CA THR A 206 -2.40 -13.25 -25.89
C THR A 206 -3.64 -12.55 -25.35
N LYS A 207 -3.91 -12.67 -24.05
CA LYS A 207 -5.17 -12.20 -23.46
C LYS A 207 -4.95 -11.64 -22.05
N SER A 208 -5.71 -10.61 -21.71
CA SER A 208 -5.78 -10.06 -20.36
C SER A 208 -7.21 -10.18 -19.83
N ALA A 209 -7.36 -10.38 -18.52
CA ALA A 209 -8.66 -10.63 -17.88
C ALA A 209 -8.71 -10.12 -16.44
N ILE A 210 -9.91 -9.77 -15.98
CA ILE A 210 -10.22 -9.58 -14.57
C ILE A 210 -11.10 -10.75 -14.14
N ILE A 211 -10.74 -11.40 -13.03
CA ILE A 211 -11.40 -12.58 -12.49
C ILE A 211 -11.83 -12.30 -11.05
N ASN A 212 -13.06 -12.65 -10.67
CA ASN A 212 -13.57 -12.46 -9.30
C ASN A 212 -13.26 -13.66 -8.39
N SER A 213 -13.65 -13.58 -7.11
CA SER A 213 -13.50 -14.65 -6.12
C SER A 213 -14.02 -16.02 -6.58
N ARG A 214 -15.10 -16.03 -7.38
CA ARG A 214 -15.74 -17.25 -7.93
C ARG A 214 -15.03 -17.82 -9.14
N GLN A 215 -13.86 -17.29 -9.51
CA GLN A 215 -13.11 -17.65 -10.71
C GLN A 215 -13.84 -17.34 -12.03
N GLU A 216 -14.80 -16.41 -12.00
CA GLU A 216 -15.51 -15.96 -13.18
C GLU A 216 -14.75 -14.82 -13.85
N THR A 217 -14.59 -14.88 -15.18
CA THR A 217 -14.04 -13.77 -15.95
C THR A 217 -15.09 -12.66 -16.09
N ILE A 218 -14.89 -11.55 -15.40
CA ILE A 218 -15.82 -10.41 -15.40
C ILE A 218 -15.45 -9.33 -16.43
N ALA A 219 -14.20 -9.31 -16.87
CA ALA A 219 -13.76 -8.50 -18.00
C ALA A 219 -12.60 -9.19 -18.72
N SER A 220 -12.49 -9.04 -20.05
CA SER A 220 -11.32 -9.51 -20.78
C SER A 220 -11.11 -8.78 -22.10
N ILE A 221 -9.87 -8.80 -22.58
CA ILE A 221 -9.48 -8.22 -23.87
C ILE A 221 -8.38 -9.05 -24.54
N SER A 222 -8.38 -9.09 -25.87
CA SER A 222 -7.25 -9.59 -26.65
C SER A 222 -6.06 -8.63 -26.52
N SER A 223 -4.92 -9.14 -26.09
CA SER A 223 -3.72 -8.36 -25.78
C SER A 223 -2.44 -9.10 -26.20
N PRO A 224 -2.26 -9.39 -27.51
CA PRO A 224 -1.09 -10.12 -27.99
C PRO A 224 0.19 -9.33 -27.77
N ASN A 225 1.20 -10.00 -27.20
CA ASN A 225 2.53 -9.46 -26.93
C ASN A 225 2.52 -8.20 -26.07
N ILE A 226 1.57 -8.08 -25.13
CA ILE A 226 1.46 -6.91 -24.27
C ILE A 226 2.60 -6.85 -23.24
N LEU A 227 3.14 -8.01 -22.85
CA LEU A 227 4.31 -8.15 -21.97
C LEU A 227 5.60 -8.44 -22.76
N SER A 228 6.75 -8.07 -22.20
CA SER A 228 8.06 -8.26 -22.81
C SER A 228 9.08 -8.74 -21.77
N GLU A 229 9.87 -9.77 -22.13
CA GLU A 229 11.01 -10.22 -21.33
C GLU A 229 12.20 -9.26 -21.40
N ARG A 230 12.23 -8.37 -22.40
CA ARG A 230 13.35 -7.47 -22.68
C ARG A 230 13.15 -6.07 -22.09
N TYR A 231 11.92 -5.57 -22.15
CA TYR A 231 11.58 -4.20 -21.80
C TYR A 231 10.50 -4.15 -20.72
N PHE A 232 10.58 -3.14 -19.85
CA PHE A 232 9.52 -2.85 -18.90
C PHE A 232 8.29 -2.31 -19.62
N GLN A 233 7.15 -2.92 -19.32
CA GLN A 233 5.85 -2.50 -19.81
C GLN A 233 5.10 -1.78 -18.69
N LYS A 234 4.55 -0.60 -19.00
CA LYS A 234 3.96 0.31 -18.01
C LYS A 234 2.45 0.20 -18.00
N PHE A 235 1.89 0.12 -16.80
CA PHE A 235 0.46 -0.02 -16.56
C PHE A 235 0.01 0.85 -15.38
N LYS A 236 -1.30 1.07 -15.33
CA LYS A 236 -2.01 1.68 -14.21
C LYS A 236 -3.21 0.82 -13.87
N ILE A 237 -3.41 0.52 -12.59
CA ILE A 237 -4.69 0.03 -12.08
C ILE A 237 -5.39 1.16 -11.35
N ALA A 238 -6.69 1.27 -11.53
CA ALA A 238 -7.55 2.16 -10.76
C ALA A 238 -8.72 1.34 -10.19
N PHE A 239 -9.09 1.60 -8.94
CA PHE A 239 -10.15 0.90 -8.20
C PHE A 239 -11.08 1.90 -7.49
N GLU A 240 -11.56 2.90 -8.22
CA GLU A 240 -12.49 3.93 -7.74
C GLU A 240 -13.94 3.63 -8.14
N ASN A 241 -14.91 4.22 -7.44
CA ASN A 241 -16.32 4.27 -7.86
C ASN A 241 -16.92 2.89 -8.21
N LYS A 242 -16.58 1.86 -7.42
CA LYS A 242 -17.06 0.48 -7.64
C LYS A 242 -16.64 -0.11 -8.98
N ALA A 243 -15.53 0.36 -9.55
CA ALA A 243 -14.95 -0.15 -10.78
C ALA A 243 -13.47 -0.52 -10.61
N ILE A 244 -13.01 -1.56 -11.30
CA ILE A 244 -11.58 -1.87 -11.45
C ILE A 244 -11.22 -1.62 -12.92
N THR A 245 -10.29 -0.72 -13.18
CA THR A 245 -9.81 -0.36 -14.51
C THR A 245 -8.32 -0.64 -14.65
N LEU A 246 -7.95 -1.43 -15.65
CA LEU A 246 -6.57 -1.57 -16.10
C LEU A 246 -6.34 -0.65 -17.29
N SER A 247 -5.31 0.18 -17.23
CA SER A 247 -4.88 1.07 -18.31
C SER A 247 -3.43 0.80 -18.71
N GLY A 248 -3.14 0.96 -20.00
CA GLY A 248 -1.77 1.15 -20.49
C GLY A 248 -1.41 2.64 -20.48
N MET A 249 -0.29 3.02 -21.12
CA MET A 249 0.21 4.41 -21.10
C MET A 249 -0.82 5.47 -21.52
N ASN A 250 -1.61 5.19 -22.56
CA ASN A 250 -2.46 6.22 -23.20
C ASN A 250 -3.95 5.85 -23.26
N LYS A 251 -4.35 4.69 -22.76
CA LYS A 251 -5.76 4.24 -22.81
C LYS A 251 -6.09 3.18 -21.78
N ALA A 252 -7.36 3.16 -21.37
CA ALA A 252 -7.96 2.04 -20.69
C ALA A 252 -7.92 0.79 -21.59
N LEU A 253 -7.53 -0.35 -21.01
CA LEU A 253 -7.47 -1.65 -21.68
C LEU A 253 -8.71 -2.47 -21.36
N MET A 254 -9.11 -2.51 -20.09
CA MET A 254 -10.31 -3.21 -19.63
C MET A 254 -10.81 -2.61 -18.31
N CYS A 255 -12.12 -2.72 -18.09
CA CYS A 255 -12.81 -2.22 -16.91
C CYS A 255 -13.90 -3.22 -16.51
N CYS A 256 -14.11 -3.40 -15.21
CA CYS A 256 -15.29 -4.05 -14.67
C CYS A 256 -15.94 -3.16 -13.61
N VAL A 257 -17.27 -3.19 -13.52
CA VAL A 257 -18.06 -2.51 -12.49
C VAL A 257 -18.77 -3.57 -11.67
N ASP A 258 -18.62 -3.52 -10.35
CA ASP A 258 -19.35 -4.40 -9.42
C ASP A 258 -19.76 -3.60 -8.18
N GLU A 259 -21.06 -3.45 -7.96
CA GLU A 259 -21.61 -2.70 -6.82
C GLU A 259 -21.15 -3.27 -5.46
N ASN A 260 -20.80 -4.55 -5.43
CA ASN A 260 -20.30 -5.26 -4.25
C ASN A 260 -18.77 -5.28 -4.16
N LEU A 261 -18.04 -4.44 -4.93
CA LEU A 261 -16.60 -4.33 -4.76
C LEU A 261 -16.28 -3.96 -3.30
N PRO A 262 -15.48 -4.77 -2.59
CA PRO A 262 -14.98 -4.42 -1.27
C PRO A 262 -13.95 -3.30 -1.38
N ASP A 263 -13.63 -2.68 -0.25
CA ASP A 263 -12.44 -1.84 -0.18
C ASP A 263 -11.20 -2.73 -0.29
N PHE A 264 -10.30 -2.41 -1.21
CA PHE A 264 -9.03 -3.13 -1.36
C PHE A 264 -7.94 -2.44 -0.56
N PHE A 265 -7.27 -3.22 0.30
CA PHE A 265 -6.18 -2.72 1.13
C PHE A 265 -4.83 -3.28 0.70
N PHE A 266 -4.80 -4.34 -0.09
CA PHE A 266 -3.57 -4.99 -0.52
C PHE A 266 -3.62 -5.34 -2.01
N LEU A 267 -2.44 -5.26 -2.61
CA LEU A 267 -2.12 -5.74 -3.94
C LEU A 267 -1.08 -6.85 -3.84
N GLY A 268 -1.48 -8.09 -4.10
CA GLY A 268 -0.58 -9.19 -4.40
C GLY A 268 -0.06 -9.08 -5.82
N VAL A 269 1.22 -9.32 -6.03
CA VAL A 269 1.81 -9.44 -7.38
C VAL A 269 2.60 -10.73 -7.51
N ARG A 270 2.48 -11.35 -8.68
CA ARG A 270 3.26 -12.52 -9.09
C ARG A 270 3.30 -12.64 -10.60
N THR A 271 4.15 -13.53 -11.09
CA THR A 271 4.13 -14.00 -12.47
C THR A 271 3.52 -15.40 -12.57
N GLY A 272 3.27 -15.86 -13.80
CA GLY A 272 2.78 -17.20 -14.06
C GLY A 272 3.78 -18.29 -13.62
N PRO A 273 3.31 -19.54 -13.46
CA PRO A 273 4.19 -20.66 -13.13
C PRO A 273 5.35 -20.75 -14.13
N ASN A 274 6.58 -20.92 -13.63
CA ASN A 274 7.81 -20.99 -14.43
C ASN A 274 8.27 -19.67 -15.10
N ILE A 275 7.58 -18.56 -14.87
CA ILE A 275 7.96 -17.24 -15.36
C ILE A 275 8.50 -16.42 -14.19
N ALA A 276 9.70 -15.85 -14.35
CA ALA A 276 10.20 -14.84 -13.42
C ALA A 276 9.81 -13.45 -13.92
N GLY A 277 9.58 -12.52 -13.00
CA GLY A 277 9.27 -11.13 -13.31
C GLY A 277 10.15 -10.16 -12.54
N THR A 278 10.51 -9.05 -13.17
CA THR A 278 11.00 -7.87 -12.45
C THR A 278 9.90 -6.83 -12.45
N TRP A 279 9.58 -6.28 -11.28
CA TRP A 279 8.50 -5.32 -11.09
C TRP A 279 9.04 -4.02 -10.53
N LYS A 280 8.40 -2.91 -10.91
CA LYS A 280 8.58 -1.61 -10.29
C LYS A 280 7.21 -1.08 -9.91
N LEU A 281 6.93 -0.95 -8.63
CA LEU A 281 5.71 -0.26 -8.17
C LEU A 281 6.06 1.19 -7.91
N SER A 282 5.37 2.09 -8.59
CA SER A 282 5.55 3.53 -8.40
C SER A 282 4.32 4.09 -7.69
N GLY A 283 4.53 5.12 -6.88
CA GLY A 283 3.42 5.96 -6.44
C GLY A 283 2.66 6.58 -7.63
N PRO A 284 1.61 7.37 -7.36
CA PRO A 284 0.91 8.13 -8.40
C PRO A 284 1.93 8.92 -9.23
N TYR A 285 1.80 8.86 -10.55
CA TYR A 285 2.73 9.53 -11.45
C TYR A 285 2.52 11.04 -11.39
N ASP A 286 3.33 11.78 -10.62
CA ASP A 286 3.39 13.26 -10.64
C ASP A 286 4.15 13.79 -11.89
N GLY A 287 3.94 13.13 -13.03
CA GLY A 287 4.50 13.50 -14.31
C GLY A 287 3.48 14.19 -15.21
N TYR A 288 2.88 15.28 -14.73
CA TYR A 288 2.29 16.30 -15.60
C TYR A 288 2.40 17.68 -14.91
N PRO A 289 2.98 18.71 -15.56
CA PRO A 289 3.01 20.04 -14.98
C PRO A 289 1.58 20.53 -14.74
N GLU A 290 1.38 21.18 -13.58
CA GLU A 290 0.14 21.84 -13.18
C GLU A 290 -0.46 22.64 -14.34
N GLN A 291 -1.51 22.09 -14.96
CA GLN A 291 -2.61 22.87 -15.51
C GLN A 291 -3.77 21.93 -15.84
N ILE A 292 -4.95 22.32 -15.37
CA ILE A 292 -6.27 21.68 -15.58
C ILE A 292 -6.65 20.63 -14.50
N ARG A 293 -6.71 21.06 -13.23
CA ARG A 293 -7.85 20.67 -12.38
C ARG A 293 -9.09 21.38 -12.93
N ARG A 294 -9.75 20.81 -13.95
CA ARG A 294 -11.11 21.21 -14.30
C ARG A 294 -12.11 20.27 -13.62
N LYS A 295 -12.90 20.91 -12.77
CA LYS A 295 -14.17 20.57 -12.13
C LYS A 295 -14.88 19.30 -12.64
N HIS A 296 -15.44 18.57 -11.67
CA HIS A 296 -16.50 17.57 -11.79
C HIS A 296 -17.23 17.55 -13.14
N GLY A 297 -17.15 16.40 -13.80
CA GLY A 297 -18.07 15.99 -14.85
C GLY A 297 -18.42 14.53 -14.62
N SER A 298 -19.70 14.27 -14.38
CA SER A 298 -20.32 12.94 -14.40
C SER A 298 -19.81 12.10 -15.58
N CYS A 299 -19.40 10.87 -15.31
CA CYS A 299 -19.05 9.89 -16.33
C CYS A 299 -20.29 9.59 -17.19
N ALA A 300 -20.37 10.23 -18.37
CA ALA A 300 -21.25 9.82 -19.45
C ALA A 300 -20.34 9.37 -20.61
N ILE A 301 -19.94 8.10 -20.59
CA ILE A 301 -19.25 7.50 -21.74
C ILE A 301 -20.33 6.95 -22.68
N HIS A 302 -20.62 7.68 -23.74
CA HIS A 302 -21.38 7.18 -24.88
C HIS A 302 -20.51 6.26 -25.72
N PHE A 303 -20.77 4.95 -25.65
CA PHE A 303 -20.25 3.98 -26.62
C PHE A 303 -21.11 4.01 -27.89
N ARG A 304 -20.53 4.44 -29.03
CA ARG A 304 -21.09 4.16 -30.36
C ARG A 304 -20.56 2.81 -30.89
N GLY A 305 -21.23 1.73 -30.45
CA GLY A 305 -21.42 0.42 -31.12
C GLY A 305 -20.21 -0.53 -31.31
N PRO A 306 -20.44 -1.81 -31.73
CA PRO A 306 -21.69 -2.59 -31.73
C PRO A 306 -21.69 -3.76 -30.72
N PHE A 307 -22.85 -3.94 -30.06
CA PHE A 307 -23.41 -5.17 -29.47
C PHE A 307 -22.57 -5.99 -28.45
N CYS A 308 -22.75 -5.65 -27.17
CA CYS A 308 -22.76 -6.66 -26.12
C CYS A 308 -24.17 -7.29 -26.05
N HIS A 309 -24.31 -8.54 -26.50
CA HIS A 309 -25.43 -9.37 -26.10
C HIS A 309 -25.04 -10.13 -24.84
N ALA A 310 -25.78 -9.88 -23.76
CA ALA A 310 -25.83 -10.78 -22.62
C ALA A 310 -26.51 -12.09 -23.06
N LYS A 311 -25.92 -13.21 -22.69
CA LYS A 311 -26.63 -14.45 -22.38
C LYS A 311 -26.29 -14.82 -20.94
#